data_AF-A0A453R9T3-F1
#
_entry.id   AF-A0A453R9T3-F1
#
_cell.length_a   1.000
_cell.length_b   1.000
_cell.length_c   1.000
_cell.angle_alpha   90.00
_cell.angle_beta   90.00
_cell.angle_gamma   90.00
#
_symmetry.space_group_name_H-M   'P 1'
#
loop_
_entity.id
_entity.type
_entity.pdbx_description
1 polymer ?
#
loop_
_entity_poly.entity_id
_entity_poly.type
_entity_poly.pdbx_seq_one_letter_code
_entity_poly.pdbx_strand_id
1 'polypeptide(L)'
;LKYGSCLLSSDLELVIKPNVAFLEECGLDPCDIAKLCTCAPWLLSTNLERLQAMVACAEGIGVPRGSGMFRQALQVAFYGEEKITAKVDHLKNMFRWSDAEVRIAVCKAPMVLTLSKDLLQRKSGFLVSEVGLEPAYVAHRLTLLTYSLEGRLRPRYYAVKFLKENGLLDHGRDYYAAVVLREKVFMEKFICPHKKAAPQLAKDYAAACRGEVPARFRFT
;
A
#
# COMPACT_ATOMS: atom_id res chain seq x y z
N LEU A 1 -16.04 7.95 -19.55
CA LEU A 1 -16.98 8.57 -18.59
C LEU A 1 -18.17 7.64 -18.31
N LYS A 2 -17.95 6.50 -17.62
CA LYS A 2 -19.04 5.54 -17.29
C LYS A 2 -19.37 5.47 -15.79
N TYR A 3 -18.65 6.21 -14.94
CA TYR A 3 -18.80 6.17 -13.47
C TYR A 3 -19.51 7.40 -12.86
N GLY A 4 -19.87 8.42 -13.63
CA GLY A 4 -20.35 9.71 -13.11
C GLY A 4 -21.87 9.92 -13.07
N SER A 5 -22.71 8.88 -13.21
CA SER A 5 -24.16 9.09 -13.39
C SER A 5 -24.85 9.72 -12.18
N CYS A 6 -24.32 9.49 -10.97
CA CYS A 6 -24.85 10.07 -9.73
C CYS A 6 -24.50 11.54 -9.53
N LEU A 7 -23.34 12.01 -10.03
CA LEU A 7 -22.96 13.43 -10.00
C LEU A 7 -23.86 14.26 -10.92
N LEU A 8 -24.22 13.71 -12.08
CA LEU A 8 -25.07 14.38 -13.06
C LEU A 8 -26.53 14.47 -12.62
N SER A 9 -26.96 13.62 -11.69
CA SER A 9 -28.33 13.60 -11.16
C SER A 9 -28.48 14.31 -9.81
N SER A 10 -27.39 14.81 -9.23
CA SER A 10 -27.39 15.43 -7.90
C SER A 10 -27.45 16.94 -8.00
N ASP A 11 -28.13 17.58 -7.04
CA ASP A 11 -28.22 19.03 -6.99
C ASP A 11 -26.86 19.65 -6.68
N LEU A 12 -26.36 20.48 -7.59
CA LEU A 12 -25.06 21.13 -7.48
C LEU A 12 -24.99 22.08 -6.28
N GLU A 13 -26.04 22.86 -6.05
CA GLU A 13 -26.09 23.91 -5.02
C GLU A 13 -26.39 23.33 -3.64
N LEU A 14 -27.28 22.36 -3.56
CA LEU A 14 -27.76 21.82 -2.29
C LEU A 14 -26.96 20.63 -1.76
N VAL A 15 -26.25 19.90 -2.63
CA VAL A 15 -25.53 18.67 -2.23
C VAL A 15 -24.04 18.77 -2.55
N ILE A 16 -23.68 19.09 -3.79
CA ILE A 16 -22.27 19.04 -4.21
C ILE A 16 -21.45 20.13 -3.54
N LYS A 17 -21.88 21.40 -3.62
CA LYS A 17 -21.13 22.54 -3.03
C LYS A 17 -20.93 22.42 -1.52
N PRO A 18 -21.94 22.09 -0.70
CA PRO A 18 -21.74 21.89 0.74
C PRO A 18 -20.77 20.76 1.05
N ASN A 19 -20.82 19.65 0.30
CA ASN A 19 -19.90 18.54 0.50
C ASN A 19 -18.45 18.89 0.12
N VAL A 20 -18.26 19.67 -0.96
CA VAL A 20 -16.92 20.17 -1.33
C VAL A 20 -16.39 21.10 -0.25
N ALA A 21 -17.18 22.09 0.18
CA ALA A 21 -16.77 23.02 1.24
C ALA A 21 -16.40 22.28 2.54
N PHE A 22 -17.20 21.28 2.94
CA PHE A 22 -16.89 20.48 4.12
C PHE A 22 -15.59 19.65 3.97
N LEU A 23 -15.30 19.13 2.78
CA LEU A 23 -14.03 18.43 2.54
C LEU A 23 -12.83 19.38 2.56
N GLU A 24 -12.99 20.61 2.08
CA GLU A 24 -11.98 21.67 2.18
C GLU A 24 -11.73 22.05 3.65
N GLU A 25 -12.78 22.17 4.47
CA GLU A 25 -12.66 22.36 5.93
C GLU A 25 -11.95 21.19 6.62
N CYS A 26 -12.07 19.98 6.09
CA CYS A 26 -11.31 18.82 6.55
C CYS A 26 -9.85 18.79 6.06
N GLY A 27 -9.41 19.84 5.36
CA GLY A 27 -8.02 20.02 4.94
C GLY A 27 -7.65 19.29 3.65
N LEU A 28 -8.62 18.90 2.81
CA LEU A 28 -8.31 18.43 1.46
C LEU A 28 -8.15 19.60 0.50
N ASP A 29 -7.12 19.54 -0.34
CA ASP A 29 -6.99 20.46 -1.46
C ASP A 29 -7.91 20.08 -2.65
N PRO A 30 -8.19 21.02 -3.57
CA PRO A 30 -9.05 20.75 -4.72
C PRO A 30 -8.58 19.59 -5.62
N CYS A 31 -7.27 19.34 -5.72
CA CYS A 31 -6.72 18.24 -6.50
C CYS A 31 -7.01 16.89 -5.83
N ASP A 32 -6.91 16.82 -4.51
CA ASP A 32 -7.26 15.63 -3.74
C ASP A 32 -8.77 15.36 -3.74
N ILE A 33 -9.60 16.40 -3.69
CA ILE A 33 -11.05 16.28 -3.89
C ILE A 33 -11.35 15.77 -5.30
N ALA A 34 -10.72 16.32 -6.34
CA ALA A 34 -10.92 15.84 -7.72
C ALA A 34 -10.50 14.37 -7.92
N LYS A 35 -9.41 13.93 -7.26
CA LYS A 35 -9.01 12.51 -7.26
C LYS A 35 -10.05 11.64 -6.56
N LEU A 36 -10.63 12.09 -5.43
CA LEU A 36 -11.74 11.37 -4.78
C LEU A 36 -12.94 11.25 -5.71
N CYS A 37 -13.30 12.32 -6.42
CA CYS A 37 -14.41 12.30 -7.37
C CYS A 37 -14.17 11.32 -8.51
N THR A 38 -12.91 11.13 -8.92
CA THR A 38 -12.57 10.18 -9.98
C THR A 38 -12.68 8.74 -9.49
N CYS A 39 -12.23 8.46 -8.27
CA CYS A 39 -12.25 7.11 -7.69
C CYS A 39 -13.61 6.72 -7.09
N ALA A 40 -14.37 7.70 -6.59
CA ALA A 40 -15.65 7.55 -5.92
C ALA A 40 -16.58 8.73 -6.27
N PRO A 41 -17.13 8.79 -7.49
CA PRO A 41 -17.99 9.89 -7.94
C PRO A 41 -19.21 10.12 -7.03
N TRP A 42 -19.70 9.06 -6.39
CA TRP A 42 -20.84 9.11 -5.48
C TRP A 42 -20.57 9.87 -4.17
N LEU A 43 -19.30 10.13 -3.83
CA LEU A 43 -18.91 10.73 -2.55
C LEU A 43 -19.43 12.17 -2.42
N LEU A 44 -19.36 12.95 -3.50
CA LEU A 44 -19.91 14.31 -3.48
C LEU A 44 -21.43 14.36 -3.57
N SER A 45 -22.07 13.29 -4.06
CA SER A 45 -23.53 13.17 -4.10
C SER A 45 -24.14 12.54 -2.84
N THR A 46 -23.31 12.20 -1.85
CA THR A 46 -23.77 11.57 -0.61
C THR A 46 -24.38 12.61 0.34
N ASN A 47 -25.28 12.21 1.24
CA ASN A 47 -25.80 13.15 2.23
C ASN A 47 -24.68 13.58 3.20
N LEU A 48 -24.72 14.84 3.64
CA LEU A 48 -23.66 15.43 4.45
C LEU A 48 -23.40 14.64 5.76
N GLU A 49 -24.45 14.10 6.39
CA GLU A 49 -24.33 13.27 7.60
C GLU A 49 -23.46 12.02 7.38
N ARG A 50 -23.60 11.34 6.23
CA ARG A 50 -22.77 10.17 5.92
C ARG A 50 -21.34 10.59 5.61
N LEU A 51 -21.15 11.74 4.98
CA LEU A 51 -19.82 12.30 4.75
C LEU A 51 -19.12 12.62 6.08
N GLN A 52 -19.84 13.21 7.04
CA GLN A 52 -19.36 13.44 8.40
C GLN A 52 -19.03 12.13 9.13
N ALA A 53 -19.86 11.10 9.00
CA ALA A 53 -19.58 9.78 9.56
C ALA A 53 -18.31 9.14 8.95
N MET A 54 -18.08 9.33 7.65
CA MET A 54 -16.86 8.88 6.98
C MET A 54 -15.62 9.63 7.48
N VAL A 55 -15.73 10.94 7.70
CA VAL A 55 -14.66 11.74 8.32
C VAL A 55 -14.37 11.25 9.74
N ALA A 56 -15.40 11.05 10.56
CA ALA A 56 -15.24 10.53 11.92
C ALA A 56 -14.60 9.13 11.92
N CYS A 57 -14.96 8.27 10.97
CA CYS A 57 -14.34 6.95 10.80
C CYS A 57 -12.86 7.06 10.41
N ALA A 58 -12.50 7.97 9.50
CA ALA A 58 -11.10 8.23 9.12
C ALA A 58 -10.26 8.71 10.32
N GLU A 59 -10.83 9.58 11.16
CA GLU A 59 -10.21 10.03 12.41
C GLU A 59 -10.10 8.87 13.42
N GLY A 60 -11.14 8.04 13.53
CA GLY A 60 -11.20 6.88 14.42
C GLY A 60 -10.15 5.80 14.13
N ILE A 61 -9.77 5.63 12.85
CA ILE A 61 -8.64 4.75 12.47
C ILE A 61 -7.26 5.42 12.65
N GLY A 62 -7.23 6.62 13.20
CA GLY A 62 -6.01 7.36 13.56
C GLY A 62 -5.44 8.23 12.45
N VAL A 63 -6.21 8.59 11.42
CA VAL A 63 -5.77 9.51 10.35
C VAL A 63 -6.40 10.88 10.56
N PRO A 64 -5.62 11.90 10.98
CA PRO A 64 -6.17 13.22 11.23
C PRO A 64 -6.51 13.97 9.93
N ARG A 65 -7.45 14.91 10.02
CA ARG A 65 -7.74 15.91 8.98
C ARG A 65 -6.47 16.65 8.57
N GLY A 66 -6.39 17.06 7.30
CA GLY A 66 -5.21 17.72 6.72
C GLY A 66 -3.96 16.83 6.58
N SER A 67 -4.00 15.56 7.00
CA SER A 67 -2.94 14.60 6.70
C SER A 67 -2.92 14.25 5.21
N GLY A 68 -1.72 14.04 4.65
CA GLY A 68 -1.58 13.53 3.27
C GLY A 68 -2.21 12.15 3.05
N MET A 69 -2.53 11.40 4.12
CA MET A 69 -3.25 10.12 4.03
C MET A 69 -4.76 10.26 4.16
N PHE A 70 -5.27 11.45 4.50
CA PHE A 70 -6.68 11.67 4.80
C PHE A 70 -7.59 11.33 3.62
N ARG A 71 -7.17 11.67 2.40
CA ARG A 71 -7.85 11.25 1.17
C ARG A 71 -8.02 9.72 1.07
N GLN A 72 -6.98 8.96 1.41
CA GLN A 72 -7.04 7.49 1.37
C GLN A 72 -7.89 6.94 2.51
N ALA A 73 -7.84 7.56 3.69
CA ALA A 73 -8.67 7.19 4.82
C ALA A 73 -10.16 7.36 4.51
N LEU A 74 -10.56 8.46 3.85
CA LEU A 74 -11.94 8.64 3.37
C LEU A 74 -12.36 7.56 2.37
N GLN A 75 -11.47 7.16 1.47
CA GLN A 75 -11.74 6.05 0.54
C GLN A 75 -11.97 4.72 1.28
N VAL A 76 -11.26 4.49 2.39
CA VAL A 76 -11.43 3.31 3.23
C VAL A 76 -12.70 3.40 4.07
N ALA A 77 -13.02 4.57 4.63
CA ALA A 77 -14.20 4.80 5.45
C ALA A 77 -15.52 4.42 4.73
N PHE A 78 -15.52 4.44 3.41
CA PHE A 78 -16.65 3.97 2.60
C PHE A 78 -17.08 2.53 2.89
N TYR A 79 -16.15 1.64 3.24
CA TYR A 79 -16.48 0.23 3.47
C TYR A 79 -17.29 0.01 4.74
N GLY A 80 -17.43 1.04 5.59
CA GLY A 80 -18.15 1.00 6.85
C GLY A 80 -17.28 0.56 8.01
N GLU A 81 -17.55 1.13 9.18
CA GLU A 81 -16.76 0.96 10.40
C GLU A 81 -16.62 -0.51 10.80
N GLU A 82 -17.70 -1.30 10.77
CA GLU A 82 -17.67 -2.73 11.12
C GLU A 82 -16.67 -3.52 10.26
N LYS A 83 -16.67 -3.31 8.93
CA LYS A 83 -15.75 -4.00 8.01
C LYS A 83 -14.31 -3.57 8.23
N ILE A 84 -14.11 -2.30 8.56
CA ILE A 84 -12.80 -1.73 8.86
C ILE A 84 -12.26 -2.35 10.15
N THR A 85 -13.04 -2.35 11.22
CA THR A 85 -12.66 -2.95 12.52
C THR A 85 -12.32 -4.43 12.35
N ALA A 86 -13.18 -5.21 11.67
CA ALA A 86 -12.90 -6.62 11.40
C ALA A 86 -11.62 -6.84 10.58
N LYS A 87 -11.27 -5.90 9.70
CA LYS A 87 -10.02 -5.94 8.92
C LYS A 87 -8.81 -5.57 9.77
N VAL A 88 -8.94 -4.57 10.64
CA VAL A 88 -7.90 -4.18 11.61
C VAL A 88 -7.57 -5.36 12.53
N ASP A 89 -8.59 -6.02 13.08
CA ASP A 89 -8.40 -7.21 13.92
C ASP A 89 -7.75 -8.36 13.16
N HIS A 90 -8.14 -8.56 11.90
CA HIS A 90 -7.49 -9.55 11.05
C HIS A 90 -5.99 -9.25 10.83
N LEU A 91 -5.62 -7.99 10.60
CA LEU A 91 -4.20 -7.58 10.47
C LEU A 91 -3.44 -7.79 11.78
N LYS A 92 -4.04 -7.39 12.92
CA LYS A 92 -3.46 -7.62 14.25
C LYS A 92 -3.14 -9.08 14.47
N ASN A 93 -4.11 -9.97 14.23
CA ASN A 93 -3.95 -11.41 14.44
C ASN A 93 -2.92 -12.03 13.49
N MET A 94 -2.93 -11.62 12.22
CA MET A 94 -2.03 -12.17 11.19
C MET A 94 -0.56 -11.81 11.46
N PHE A 95 -0.28 -10.57 11.89
CA PHE A 95 1.08 -10.12 12.18
C PHE A 95 1.45 -10.21 13.66
N ARG A 96 0.51 -10.57 14.54
CA ARG A 96 0.66 -10.51 16.01
C ARG A 96 1.03 -9.11 16.52
N TRP A 97 0.46 -8.09 15.88
CA TRP A 97 0.69 -6.70 16.27
C TRP A 97 -0.08 -6.32 17.52
N SER A 98 0.55 -5.48 18.33
CA SER A 98 -0.11 -4.67 19.35
C SER A 98 -1.07 -3.65 18.74
N ASP A 99 -1.95 -3.09 19.58
CA ASP A 99 -2.82 -1.98 19.17
C ASP A 99 -2.05 -0.76 18.67
N ALA A 100 -0.87 -0.50 19.25
CA ALA A 100 -0.02 0.60 18.82
C ALA A 100 0.55 0.35 17.41
N GLU A 101 1.05 -0.86 17.14
CA GLU A 101 1.65 -1.21 15.85
C GLU A 101 0.61 -1.20 14.72
N VAL A 102 -0.57 -1.79 14.92
CA VAL A 102 -1.60 -1.77 13.88
C VAL A 102 -2.10 -0.34 13.62
N ARG A 103 -2.17 0.50 14.65
CA ARG A 103 -2.56 1.91 14.50
C ARG A 103 -1.53 2.67 13.67
N ILE A 104 -0.23 2.48 13.94
CA ILE A 104 0.85 3.06 13.14
C ILE A 104 0.75 2.61 11.68
N ALA A 105 0.52 1.31 11.48
CA ALA A 105 0.38 0.70 10.17
C ALA A 105 -0.79 1.32 9.38
N VAL A 106 -1.99 1.33 9.95
CA VAL A 106 -3.20 1.84 9.30
C VAL A 106 -3.12 3.34 9.05
N CYS A 107 -2.57 4.12 9.99
CA CYS A 107 -2.38 5.56 9.84
C CYS A 107 -1.48 5.90 8.63
N LYS A 108 -0.39 5.14 8.45
CA LYS A 108 0.58 5.38 7.36
C LYS A 108 0.15 4.83 6.00
N ALA A 109 -0.74 3.83 5.98
CA ALA A 109 -1.15 3.18 4.75
C ALA A 109 -2.60 2.67 4.83
N PRO A 110 -3.61 3.56 4.88
CA PRO A 110 -5.01 3.15 5.07
C PRO A 110 -5.50 2.15 4.01
N MET A 111 -5.03 2.28 2.77
CA MET A 111 -5.39 1.41 1.64
C MET A 111 -5.09 -0.07 1.87
N VAL A 112 -4.25 -0.44 2.84
CA VAL A 112 -4.05 -1.85 3.22
C VAL A 112 -5.37 -2.52 3.60
N LEU A 113 -6.32 -1.76 4.16
CA LEU A 113 -7.60 -2.26 4.63
C LEU A 113 -8.52 -2.66 3.48
N THR A 114 -8.26 -2.18 2.25
CA THR A 114 -9.03 -2.54 1.05
C THR A 114 -8.53 -3.83 0.40
N LEU A 115 -7.38 -4.38 0.84
CA LEU A 115 -6.83 -5.61 0.27
C LEU A 115 -7.66 -6.83 0.68
N SER A 116 -7.75 -7.82 -0.21
CA SER A 116 -8.39 -9.10 0.09
C SER A 116 -7.61 -9.85 1.16
N LYS A 117 -8.30 -10.66 1.97
CA LYS A 117 -7.67 -11.48 3.03
C LYS A 117 -6.62 -12.43 2.44
N ASP A 118 -6.93 -13.07 1.31
CA ASP A 118 -5.99 -14.00 0.63
C ASP A 118 -4.72 -13.31 0.12
N LEU A 119 -4.83 -12.06 -0.34
CA LEU A 119 -3.67 -11.29 -0.78
C LEU A 119 -2.81 -10.88 0.42
N LEU A 120 -3.44 -10.44 1.52
CA LEU A 120 -2.75 -10.12 2.76
C LEU A 120 -2.01 -11.34 3.33
N GLN A 121 -2.67 -12.50 3.36
CA GLN A 121 -2.07 -13.75 3.85
C GLN A 121 -0.86 -14.18 3.02
N ARG A 122 -0.95 -14.12 1.68
CA ARG A 122 0.19 -14.44 0.80
C ARG A 122 1.36 -13.49 1.01
N LYS A 123 1.07 -12.20 1.19
CA LYS A 123 2.10 -11.18 1.45
C LYS A 123 2.74 -11.33 2.83
N SER A 124 1.96 -11.63 3.87
CA SER A 124 2.50 -11.83 5.21
C SER A 124 3.37 -13.09 5.26
N GLY A 125 2.93 -14.21 4.67
CA GLY A 125 3.73 -15.43 4.57
C GLY A 125 5.05 -15.20 3.88
N PHE A 126 5.06 -14.44 2.78
CA PHE A 126 6.31 -14.06 2.12
C PHE A 126 7.20 -13.18 3.01
N LEU A 127 6.68 -12.06 3.53
CA LEU A 127 7.49 -11.07 4.25
C LEU A 127 8.00 -11.59 5.60
N VAL A 128 7.17 -12.34 6.34
CA VAL A 128 7.52 -12.82 7.68
C VAL A 128 8.22 -14.18 7.61
N SER A 129 7.67 -15.14 6.86
CA SER A 129 8.20 -16.51 6.86
C SER A 129 9.35 -16.71 5.87
N GLU A 130 9.27 -16.16 4.65
CA GLU A 130 10.29 -16.38 3.61
C GLU A 130 11.44 -15.35 3.66
N VAL A 131 11.12 -14.08 3.91
CA VAL A 131 12.12 -13.00 4.05
C VAL A 131 12.66 -12.91 5.48
N GLY A 132 11.87 -13.31 6.49
CA GLY A 132 12.28 -13.25 7.89
C GLY A 132 12.15 -11.87 8.52
N LEU A 133 11.27 -11.00 8.00
CA LEU A 133 11.06 -9.67 8.58
C LEU A 133 10.28 -9.76 9.90
N GLU A 134 10.77 -9.03 10.90
CA GLU A 134 10.07 -8.88 12.17
C GLU A 134 8.72 -8.17 11.97
N PRO A 135 7.63 -8.62 12.64
CA PRO A 135 6.34 -7.97 12.50
C PRO A 135 6.34 -6.46 12.79
N ALA A 136 7.03 -6.02 13.85
CA ALA A 136 7.17 -4.61 14.18
C ALA A 136 7.80 -3.81 13.03
N TYR A 137 8.83 -4.38 12.40
CA TYR A 137 9.48 -3.79 11.24
C TYR A 137 8.49 -3.60 10.07
N VAL A 138 7.61 -4.59 9.84
CA VAL A 138 6.56 -4.52 8.81
C VAL A 138 5.54 -3.42 9.16
N ALA A 139 5.11 -3.29 10.42
CA ALA A 139 4.14 -2.27 10.88
C ALA A 139 4.57 -0.84 10.51
N HIS A 140 5.87 -0.55 10.62
CA HIS A 140 6.40 0.76 10.26
C HIS A 140 6.58 0.98 8.75
N ARG A 141 6.47 -0.07 7.94
CA ARG A 141 6.79 -0.12 6.50
C ARG A 141 5.68 -0.77 5.68
N LEU A 142 4.42 -0.50 6.04
CA LEU A 142 3.26 -1.12 5.38
C LEU A 142 3.14 -0.87 3.88
N THR A 143 3.84 0.14 3.36
CA THR A 143 3.94 0.36 1.91
C THR A 143 4.47 -0.89 1.18
N LEU A 144 5.20 -1.79 1.85
CA LEU A 144 5.54 -3.12 1.33
C LEU A 144 4.30 -3.90 0.86
N LEU A 145 3.21 -3.85 1.62
CA LEU A 145 1.98 -4.55 1.27
C LEU A 145 1.28 -3.95 0.05
N THR A 146 1.59 -2.71 -0.33
CA THR A 146 1.01 -2.06 -1.52
C THR A 146 1.68 -2.45 -2.83
N TYR A 147 2.91 -3.00 -2.79
CA TYR A 147 3.63 -3.40 -4.00
C TYR A 147 3.22 -4.77 -4.53
N SER A 148 3.41 -5.06 -5.82
CA SER A 148 3.14 -6.38 -6.37
C SER A 148 4.01 -7.46 -5.70
N LEU A 149 3.39 -8.56 -5.24
CA LEU A 149 4.11 -9.68 -4.63
C LEU A 149 5.06 -10.32 -5.65
N GLU A 150 4.52 -10.76 -6.78
CA GLU A 150 5.27 -11.42 -7.85
C GLU A 150 6.08 -10.45 -8.71
N GLY A 151 5.58 -9.23 -8.92
CA GLY A 151 6.22 -8.27 -9.84
C GLY A 151 7.29 -7.38 -9.17
N ARG A 152 7.39 -7.37 -7.83
CA ARG A 152 8.34 -6.49 -7.13
C ARG A 152 8.92 -7.08 -5.86
N LEU A 153 8.10 -7.57 -4.94
CA LEU A 153 8.59 -8.02 -3.64
C LEU A 153 9.53 -9.22 -3.75
N ARG A 154 9.08 -10.28 -4.44
CA ARG A 154 9.86 -11.51 -4.68
C ARG A 154 11.07 -11.31 -5.58
N PRO A 155 10.95 -10.70 -6.78
CA PRO A 155 12.09 -10.52 -7.67
C PRO A 155 13.25 -9.77 -7.02
N ARG A 156 12.93 -8.72 -6.25
CA ARG A 156 13.94 -7.91 -5.57
C ARG A 156 14.51 -8.60 -4.34
N TYR A 157 13.72 -9.38 -3.63
CA TYR A 157 14.24 -10.23 -2.55
C TYR A 157 15.26 -11.23 -3.11
N TYR A 158 14.90 -11.96 -4.16
CA TYR A 158 15.78 -12.96 -4.73
C TYR A 158 17.05 -12.36 -5.34
N ALA A 159 16.94 -11.24 -6.05
CA ALA A 159 18.12 -10.53 -6.55
C ALA A 159 19.04 -10.07 -5.40
N VAL A 160 18.50 -9.46 -4.34
CA VAL A 160 19.28 -9.03 -3.18
C VAL A 160 19.91 -10.21 -2.45
N LYS A 161 19.17 -11.29 -2.24
CA LYS A 161 19.65 -12.50 -1.57
C LYS A 161 20.79 -13.16 -2.36
N PHE A 162 20.61 -13.33 -3.68
CA PHE A 162 21.66 -13.82 -4.57
C PHE A 162 22.93 -12.97 -4.48
N LEU A 163 22.80 -11.65 -4.53
CA LEU A 163 23.95 -10.76 -4.46
C LEU A 163 24.68 -10.86 -3.11
N LYS A 164 23.96 -10.98 -2.00
CA LYS A 164 24.56 -11.15 -0.67
C LYS A 164 25.29 -12.49 -0.56
N GLU A 165 24.68 -13.59 -0.98
CA GLU A 165 25.30 -14.92 -0.90
C GLU A 165 26.53 -15.06 -1.81
N ASN A 166 26.62 -14.28 -2.89
CA ASN A 166 27.77 -14.27 -3.78
C ASN A 166 28.81 -13.18 -3.41
N GLY A 167 28.68 -12.53 -2.25
CA GLY A 167 29.61 -11.48 -1.81
C GLY A 167 29.61 -10.22 -2.68
N LEU A 168 28.58 -10.03 -3.51
CA LEU A 168 28.42 -8.89 -4.42
C LEU A 168 27.69 -7.71 -3.77
N LEU A 169 27.11 -7.92 -2.59
CA LEU A 169 26.38 -6.91 -1.83
C LEU A 169 26.64 -7.08 -0.35
N ASP A 170 26.87 -5.95 0.34
CA ASP A 170 27.03 -5.96 1.79
C ASP A 170 25.79 -6.53 2.51
N HIS A 171 26.03 -7.33 3.55
CA HIS A 171 24.97 -7.97 4.33
C HIS A 171 24.12 -6.96 5.10
N GLY A 172 24.66 -5.78 5.44
CA GLY A 172 23.97 -4.69 6.12
C GLY A 172 22.95 -3.94 5.25
N ARG A 173 22.90 -4.18 3.92
CA ARG A 173 21.90 -3.54 3.05
C ARG A 173 20.49 -4.04 3.32
N ASP A 174 19.62 -3.11 3.69
CA ASP A 174 18.23 -3.35 4.02
C ASP A 174 17.38 -3.79 2.81
N TYR A 175 16.52 -4.79 2.99
CA TYR A 175 15.58 -5.29 1.98
C TYR A 175 14.57 -4.21 1.57
N TYR A 176 14.01 -3.46 2.53
CA TYR A 176 13.05 -2.40 2.22
C TYR A 176 13.65 -1.34 1.31
N ALA A 177 14.92 -0.96 1.54
CA ALA A 177 15.64 0.00 0.71
C ALA A 177 15.75 -0.45 -0.76
N ALA A 178 15.78 -1.76 -1.03
CA ALA A 178 15.75 -2.29 -2.39
C ALA A 178 14.33 -2.25 -2.99
N VAL A 179 13.30 -2.56 -2.20
CA VAL A 179 11.92 -2.65 -2.67
C VAL A 179 11.31 -1.30 -3.03
N VAL A 180 11.60 -0.24 -2.28
CA VAL A 180 10.97 1.08 -2.49
C VAL A 180 11.50 1.82 -3.73
N LEU A 181 12.63 1.38 -4.30
CA LEU A 181 13.23 2.05 -5.45
C LEU A 181 12.36 1.95 -6.70
N ARG A 182 12.41 2.98 -7.54
CA ARG A 182 11.90 2.88 -8.91
C ARG A 182 12.72 1.87 -9.70
N GLU A 183 12.10 1.26 -10.69
CA GLU A 183 12.70 0.16 -11.46
C GLU A 183 14.07 0.50 -12.05
N LYS A 184 14.15 1.65 -12.73
CA LYS A 184 15.41 2.17 -13.28
C LYS A 184 16.52 2.27 -12.22
N VAL A 185 16.20 2.84 -11.07
CA VAL A 185 17.17 3.04 -9.97
C VAL A 185 17.57 1.71 -9.33
N PHE A 186 16.63 0.76 -9.20
CA PHE A 186 16.94 -0.59 -8.73
C PHE A 186 17.92 -1.29 -9.68
N MET A 187 17.65 -1.25 -10.99
CA MET A 187 18.54 -1.83 -12.01
C MET A 187 19.95 -1.22 -11.96
N GLU A 188 20.04 0.11 -11.89
CA GLU A 188 21.32 0.83 -11.82
C GLU A 188 22.13 0.50 -10.56
N LYS A 189 21.47 0.31 -9.41
CA LYS A 189 22.15 0.10 -8.12
C LYS A 189 22.42 -1.36 -7.77
N PHE A 190 21.59 -2.29 -8.22
CA PHE A 190 21.63 -3.69 -7.79
C PHE A 190 21.91 -4.68 -8.92
N ILE A 191 21.67 -4.34 -10.19
CA ILE A 191 21.79 -5.29 -11.30
C ILE A 191 22.96 -4.94 -12.21
N CYS A 192 22.97 -3.71 -12.75
CA CYS A 192 23.98 -3.23 -13.70
C CYS A 192 25.44 -3.30 -13.19
N PRO A 193 25.76 -3.01 -11.91
CA PRO A 193 27.14 -3.06 -11.42
C PRO A 193 27.76 -4.45 -11.50
N HIS A 194 26.93 -5.51 -11.50
CA HIS A 194 27.39 -6.89 -11.42
C HIS A 194 27.36 -7.62 -12.76
N LYS A 195 27.19 -6.92 -13.89
CA LYS A 195 27.11 -7.55 -15.23
C LYS A 195 28.29 -8.47 -15.57
N LYS A 196 29.49 -8.15 -15.08
CA LYS A 196 30.69 -9.00 -15.30
C LYS A 196 30.72 -10.20 -14.36
N ALA A 197 30.43 -10.00 -13.08
CA ALA A 197 30.50 -11.05 -12.05
C ALA A 197 29.30 -12.00 -12.07
N ALA A 198 28.12 -11.51 -12.46
CA ALA A 198 26.88 -12.27 -12.57
C ALA A 198 26.14 -11.93 -13.89
N PRO A 199 26.64 -12.41 -15.05
CA PRO A 199 26.08 -12.06 -16.37
C PRO A 199 24.60 -12.42 -16.54
N GLN A 200 24.14 -13.44 -15.82
CA GLN A 200 22.76 -13.94 -15.92
C GLN A 200 21.76 -13.17 -15.05
N LEU A 201 22.23 -12.38 -14.07
CA LEU A 201 21.39 -11.74 -13.05
C LEU A 201 20.27 -10.89 -13.63
N ALA A 202 20.55 -10.11 -14.68
CA ALA A 202 19.54 -9.26 -15.31
C ALA A 202 18.42 -10.09 -15.97
N LYS A 203 18.76 -11.20 -16.61
CA LYS A 203 17.79 -12.11 -17.24
C LYS A 203 16.98 -12.86 -16.18
N ASP A 204 17.63 -13.33 -15.12
CA ASP A 204 16.98 -14.02 -14.01
C ASP A 204 16.01 -13.08 -13.26
N TYR A 205 16.42 -11.84 -12.99
CA TYR A 205 15.54 -10.83 -12.41
C TYR A 205 14.34 -10.50 -13.31
N ALA A 206 14.55 -10.35 -14.63
CA ALA A 206 13.46 -10.10 -15.56
C ALA A 206 12.47 -11.28 -15.63
N ALA A 207 12.95 -12.52 -15.56
CA ALA A 207 12.11 -13.71 -15.45
C ALA A 207 11.33 -13.75 -14.14
N ALA A 208 11.97 -13.43 -13.02
CA ALA A 208 11.32 -13.29 -11.72
C ALA A 208 10.18 -12.26 -11.75
N CYS A 209 10.38 -11.11 -12.40
CA CYS A 209 9.32 -10.10 -12.54
C CYS A 209 8.08 -10.58 -13.32
N ARG A 210 8.20 -11.67 -14.10
CA ARG A 210 7.09 -12.33 -14.80
C ARG A 210 6.47 -13.48 -14.00
N GLY A 211 6.96 -13.76 -12.80
CA GLY A 211 6.50 -14.85 -11.93
C GLY A 211 7.23 -16.17 -12.13
N GLU A 212 8.29 -16.21 -12.95
CA GLU A 212 9.14 -17.39 -13.09
C GLU A 212 10.16 -17.42 -11.93
N VAL A 213 10.55 -18.59 -11.41
CA VAL A 213 11.63 -18.67 -10.39
C VAL A 213 12.87 -19.33 -11.01
N PRO A 214 13.85 -18.52 -11.49
CA PRO A 214 15.10 -19.02 -12.04
C PRO A 214 15.83 -19.93 -11.05
N ALA A 215 16.57 -20.93 -11.56
CA ALA A 215 17.31 -21.87 -10.73
C ALA A 215 18.27 -21.17 -9.75
N ARG A 216 18.90 -20.06 -10.16
CA ARG A 216 19.82 -19.26 -9.33
C ARG A 216 19.15 -18.49 -8.19
N PHE A 217 17.82 -18.41 -8.19
CA PHE A 217 17.01 -17.79 -7.14
C PHE A 217 16.34 -18.85 -6.23
N ARG A 218 16.73 -20.13 -6.38
CA ARG A 218 16.32 -21.20 -5.46
C ARG A 218 17.40 -21.35 -4.41
N PHE A 219 17.13 -20.77 -3.25
CA PHE A 219 18.01 -20.80 -2.10
C PHE A 219 17.64 -22.00 -1.23
N THR A 220 18.61 -22.86 -0.92
CA THR A 220 18.47 -23.99 0.01
C THR A 220 18.64 -23.56 1.46
#